data_AF-A0A3N5RPP2-F1
#
_entry.id   AF-A0A3N5RPP2-F1
#
_cell.length_a   1.000
_cell.length_b   1.000
_cell.length_c   1.000
_cell.angle_alpha   90.00
_cell.angle_beta   90.00
_cell.angle_gamma   90.00
#
_symmetry.space_group_name_H-M   'P 1'
#
loop_
_entity.id
_entity.type
_entity.pdbx_description
1 polymer ?
#
loop_
_entity_poly.entity_id
_entity_poly.type
_entity_poly.pdbx_seq_one_letter_code
_entity_poly.pdbx_strand_id
1 'polypeptide(L)'
;MRKKFENVFQFRSNDDEQTNKTLREYRQEYKSLDENLNKHPEILDIVHCDLGKLSKATGSGGRNAVLTSENLFRAIIVMQREGLDYREASVRIAESETLQNFCKLIRKRTIDFTLLNKAFCAIDRESWERINHLLALGAVKKGLVS
;
A
#
# COMPACT_ATOMS: atom_id res chain seq x y z
N MET A 1 11.19 25.50 -30.22
CA MET A 1 12.61 25.33 -29.85
C MET A 1 12.70 25.27 -28.33
N ARG A 2 13.05 24.11 -27.76
CA ARG A 2 13.11 23.91 -26.30
C ARG A 2 14.47 24.39 -25.78
N LYS A 3 14.51 25.24 -24.75
CA LYS A 3 15.77 25.68 -24.14
C LYS A 3 16.50 24.47 -23.55
N LYS A 4 17.81 24.35 -23.83
CA LYS A 4 18.65 23.18 -23.54
C LYS A 4 18.98 22.99 -22.05
N PHE A 5 18.59 23.92 -21.19
CA PHE A 5 18.75 23.83 -19.75
C PHE A 5 17.76 24.79 -19.09
N GLU A 6 16.92 24.27 -18.19
CA GLU A 6 16.24 25.08 -17.19
C GLU A 6 16.82 24.65 -15.84
N ASN A 7 17.45 25.60 -15.15
CA ASN A 7 17.93 25.40 -13.80
C ASN A 7 16.71 25.35 -12.88
N VAL A 8 16.13 24.15 -12.71
CA VAL A 8 14.99 23.93 -11.81
C VAL A 8 15.48 23.18 -10.59
N PHE A 9 16.17 23.90 -9.71
CA PHE A 9 16.23 23.55 -8.31
C PHE A 9 15.76 24.74 -7.48
N GLN A 10 14.44 24.92 -7.42
CA GLN A 10 13.80 25.60 -6.31
C GLN A 10 12.85 24.59 -5.67
N PHE A 11 13.32 23.98 -4.59
CA PHE A 11 12.47 23.33 -3.59
C PHE A 11 11.53 24.40 -3.04
N ARG A 12 10.31 24.45 -3.58
CA ARG A 12 9.18 25.17 -2.98
C ARG A 12 8.08 24.15 -2.74
N SER A 13 7.93 23.75 -1.47
CA SER A 13 6.69 23.14 -0.98
C SER A 13 5.54 24.12 -1.18
N ASN A 14 4.64 23.79 -2.10
CA ASN A 14 3.26 24.26 -2.17
C ASN A 14 2.51 23.23 -3.04
N ASP A 15 2.27 22.05 -2.47
CA ASP A 15 1.95 20.83 -3.23
C ASP A 15 0.47 20.62 -3.59
N ASP A 16 -0.38 21.65 -3.49
CA ASP A 16 -1.81 21.51 -3.77
C ASP A 16 -2.32 22.34 -4.96
N GLU A 17 -1.68 23.45 -5.36
CA GLU A 17 -2.23 24.33 -6.40
C GLU A 17 -1.76 24.06 -7.84
N GLN A 18 -0.77 23.19 -8.05
CA GLN A 18 -0.26 22.89 -9.40
C GLN A 18 0.05 21.41 -9.66
N THR A 19 -0.79 20.51 -9.13
CA THR A 19 -0.64 19.09 -9.46
C THR A 19 -1.12 18.82 -10.89
N ASN A 20 -0.24 18.23 -11.71
CA ASN A 20 -0.58 17.70 -13.03
C ASN A 20 -1.81 16.79 -12.91
N LYS A 21 -2.77 16.88 -13.85
CA LYS A 21 -4.01 16.08 -13.87
C LYS A 21 -3.73 14.59 -13.58
N THR A 22 -2.69 14.03 -14.17
CA THR A 22 -2.27 12.64 -13.97
C THR A 22 -1.90 12.33 -12.51
N LEU A 23 -1.21 13.24 -11.82
CA LEU A 23 -0.86 13.06 -10.40
C LEU A 23 -2.09 13.14 -9.51
N ARG A 24 -3.05 14.01 -9.83
CA ARG A 24 -4.31 14.13 -9.08
C ARG A 24 -5.15 12.87 -9.23
N GLU A 25 -5.27 12.34 -10.45
CA GLU A 25 -5.97 11.08 -10.72
C GLU A 25 -5.34 9.92 -9.95
N TYR A 26 -4.01 9.79 -10.02
CA TYR A 26 -3.25 8.80 -9.24
C TYR A 26 -3.50 8.89 -7.73
N ARG A 27 -3.44 10.10 -7.15
CA ARG A 27 -3.74 10.31 -5.72
C ARG A 27 -5.19 9.94 -5.38
N GLN A 28 -6.14 10.26 -6.26
CA GLN A 28 -7.55 9.99 -6.07
C GLN A 28 -7.87 8.48 -6.14
N GLU A 29 -7.16 7.73 -6.97
CA GLU A 29 -7.28 6.27 -7.03
C GLU A 29 -6.90 5.63 -5.69
N TYR A 30 -5.72 5.97 -5.14
CA TYR A 30 -5.30 5.44 -3.84
C TYR A 30 -6.19 5.88 -2.68
N LYS A 31 -6.75 7.10 -2.75
CA LYS A 31 -7.78 7.55 -1.79
C LYS A 31 -9.03 6.68 -1.88
N SER A 32 -9.49 6.37 -3.10
CA SER A 32 -10.66 5.52 -3.32
C SER A 32 -10.43 4.09 -2.85
N LEU A 33 -9.20 3.57 -3.02
CA LEU A 33 -8.78 2.28 -2.48
C LEU A 33 -8.75 2.28 -0.95
N ASP A 34 -8.21 3.34 -0.33
CA ASP A 34 -8.20 3.50 1.13
C ASP A 34 -9.62 3.47 1.70
N GLU A 35 -10.53 4.26 1.12
CA GLU A 35 -11.93 4.31 1.52
C GLU A 35 -12.65 2.97 1.31
N ASN A 36 -12.26 2.21 0.28
CA ASN A 36 -12.81 0.86 0.06
C ASN A 36 -12.36 -0.10 1.17
N LEU A 37 -11.06 -0.15 1.45
CA LEU A 37 -10.51 -0.98 2.51
C LEU A 37 -11.10 -0.63 3.89
N ASN A 38 -11.29 0.66 4.17
CA ASN A 38 -11.88 1.12 5.44
C ASN A 38 -13.36 0.70 5.60
N LYS A 39 -14.08 0.40 4.50
CA LYS A 39 -15.47 -0.11 4.54
C LYS A 39 -15.54 -1.61 4.81
N HIS A 40 -14.43 -2.31 4.67
CA HIS A 40 -14.34 -3.76 4.80
C HIS A 40 -13.28 -4.14 5.84
N PRO A 41 -13.47 -3.77 7.12
CA PRO A 41 -12.53 -4.14 8.19
C PRO A 41 -12.34 -5.66 8.31
N GLU A 42 -13.31 -6.47 7.89
CA GLU A 42 -13.22 -7.93 7.84
C GLU A 42 -12.05 -8.44 6.99
N ILE A 43 -11.65 -7.69 5.95
CA ILE A 43 -10.47 -8.01 5.13
C ILE A 43 -9.20 -7.92 6.00
N LEU A 44 -9.11 -6.89 6.83
CA LEU A 44 -7.98 -6.68 7.70
C LEU A 44 -7.90 -7.78 8.77
N ASP A 45 -9.04 -8.25 9.29
CA ASP A 45 -9.08 -9.35 10.26
C ASP A 45 -8.55 -10.66 9.68
N ILE A 46 -8.97 -11.01 8.46
CA ILE A 46 -8.49 -12.20 7.74
C ILE A 46 -6.96 -12.12 7.57
N VAL A 47 -6.47 -10.98 7.09
CA VAL A 47 -5.03 -10.76 6.88
C VAL A 47 -4.27 -10.74 8.20
N HIS A 48 -4.84 -10.17 9.26
CA HIS A 48 -4.22 -10.16 10.58
C HIS A 48 -4.07 -11.57 11.15
N CYS A 49 -5.07 -12.44 10.97
CA CYS A 49 -4.98 -13.85 11.37
C CYS A 49 -3.81 -14.57 10.67
N ASP A 50 -3.64 -14.35 9.37
CA ASP A 50 -2.54 -14.95 8.60
C ASP A 50 -1.18 -14.38 8.97
N LEU A 51 -1.05 -13.05 9.05
CA LEU A 51 0.20 -12.40 9.43
C LEU A 51 0.56 -12.66 10.90
N GLY A 52 -0.42 -12.94 11.77
CA GLY A 52 -0.20 -13.38 13.14
C GLY A 52 0.59 -14.69 13.25
N LYS A 53 0.63 -15.51 12.19
CA LYS A 53 1.49 -16.70 12.12
C LYS A 53 2.97 -16.31 12.07
N LEU A 54 3.32 -15.17 11.46
CA LEU A 54 4.70 -14.68 11.35
C LEU A 54 5.28 -14.17 12.68
N SER A 55 4.43 -13.57 13.52
CA SER A 55 4.87 -13.10 14.85
C SER A 55 5.14 -14.26 15.81
N LYS A 56 4.39 -15.37 15.69
CA LYS A 56 4.59 -16.58 16.49
C LYS A 56 5.83 -17.39 16.08
N ALA A 57 6.25 -17.28 14.82
CA ALA A 57 7.42 -17.99 14.29
C ALA A 57 8.76 -17.36 14.69
N THR A 58 8.78 -16.08 15.08
CA THR A 58 9.99 -15.37 15.49
C THR A 58 10.02 -15.27 17.00
N GLY A 59 10.81 -16.13 17.65
CA GLY A 59 10.93 -16.20 19.12
C GLY A 59 11.15 -14.83 19.79
N SER A 60 10.66 -14.74 21.02
CA SER A 60 10.61 -13.58 21.94
C SER A 60 11.91 -12.78 22.07
N GLY A 61 12.28 -11.98 21.06
CA GLY A 61 13.50 -11.15 21.12
C GLY A 61 13.74 -10.18 19.96
N GLY A 62 12.81 -9.99 19.04
CA GLY A 62 12.98 -9.09 17.89
C GLY A 62 12.20 -7.79 18.05
N ARG A 63 12.90 -6.64 18.01
CA ARG A 63 12.41 -5.23 17.92
C ARG A 63 10.89 -5.09 17.79
N ASN A 64 10.27 -4.44 18.79
CA ASN A 64 8.87 -3.96 18.83
C ASN A 64 8.30 -3.80 17.43
N ALA A 65 7.27 -4.57 17.06
CA ALA A 65 6.67 -4.56 15.74
C ALA A 65 6.23 -3.14 15.36
N VAL A 66 7.08 -2.44 14.61
CA VAL A 66 6.88 -1.05 14.19
C VAL A 66 5.83 -0.95 13.08
N LEU A 67 5.57 -2.06 12.39
CA LEU A 67 4.63 -2.17 11.28
C LEU A 67 3.47 -3.07 11.68
N THR A 68 2.25 -2.61 11.42
CA THR A 68 1.01 -3.35 11.66
C THR A 68 0.69 -4.27 10.47
N SER A 69 -0.23 -5.22 10.67
CA SER A 69 -0.80 -6.03 9.58
C SER A 69 -1.42 -5.16 8.49
N GLU A 70 -2.04 -4.04 8.87
CA GLU A 70 -2.61 -3.07 7.93
C GLU A 70 -1.53 -2.45 7.03
N ASN A 71 -0.41 -2.01 7.62
CA ASN A 71 0.68 -1.39 6.87
C ASN A 71 1.27 -2.37 5.85
N LEU A 72 1.47 -3.62 6.26
CA LEU A 72 2.01 -4.68 5.39
C LEU A 72 1.03 -5.05 4.28
N PHE A 73 -0.25 -5.20 4.61
CA PHE A 73 -1.27 -5.54 3.62
C PHE A 73 -1.41 -4.45 2.55
N ARG A 74 -1.44 -3.18 2.97
CA ARG A 74 -1.51 -2.05 2.04
C ARG A 74 -0.27 -1.97 1.16
N ALA A 75 0.91 -2.29 1.68
CA ALA A 75 2.12 -2.37 0.87
C ALA A 75 2.08 -3.50 -0.17
N ILE A 76 1.48 -4.65 0.18
CA ILE A 76 1.23 -5.74 -0.78
C ILE A 76 0.27 -5.28 -1.89
N ILE A 77 -0.78 -4.53 -1.55
CA ILE A 77 -1.70 -3.96 -2.55
C ILE A 77 -0.96 -3.01 -3.50
N VAL A 78 -0.08 -2.15 -2.98
CA VAL A 78 0.75 -1.27 -3.81
C VAL A 78 1.61 -2.09 -4.76
N MET A 79 2.29 -3.11 -4.25
CA MET A 79 3.14 -4.01 -5.05
C MET A 79 2.34 -4.67 -6.19
N GLN A 80 1.16 -5.21 -5.89
CA GLN A 80 0.30 -5.86 -6.88
C GLN A 80 -0.26 -4.89 -7.91
N ARG A 81 -0.71 -3.70 -7.48
CA ARG A 81 -1.28 -2.67 -8.38
C ARG A 81 -0.22 -2.15 -9.33
N GLU A 82 0.96 -1.81 -8.82
CA GLU A 82 2.05 -1.20 -9.58
C GLU A 82 2.88 -2.24 -10.37
N GLY A 83 2.65 -3.53 -10.15
CA GLY A 83 3.38 -4.62 -10.82
C GLY A 83 4.86 -4.68 -10.44
N LEU A 84 5.19 -4.29 -9.21
CA LEU A 84 6.57 -4.16 -8.72
C LEU A 84 7.04 -5.44 -8.02
N ASP A 85 8.35 -5.67 -8.03
CA ASP A 85 8.94 -6.65 -7.13
C ASP A 85 8.98 -6.14 -5.66
N TYR A 86 9.38 -6.99 -4.71
CA TYR A 86 9.42 -6.64 -3.29
C TYR A 86 10.37 -5.48 -2.96
N ARG A 87 11.50 -5.37 -3.65
CA ARG A 87 12.52 -4.33 -3.44
C ARG A 87 12.07 -3.01 -4.07
N GLU A 88 11.57 -3.08 -5.29
CA GLU A 88 10.98 -1.95 -6.01
C GLU A 88 9.80 -1.38 -5.24
N ALA A 89 8.90 -2.22 -4.72
CA ALA A 89 7.79 -1.77 -3.89
C ALA A 89 8.29 -1.06 -2.62
N SER A 90 9.30 -1.63 -1.94
CA SER A 90 9.91 -1.01 -0.76
C SER A 90 10.45 0.40 -1.05
N VAL A 91 11.24 0.55 -2.12
CA VAL A 91 11.82 1.84 -2.54
C VAL A 91 10.71 2.81 -2.98
N ARG A 92 9.78 2.34 -3.82
CA ARG A 92 8.72 3.18 -4.38
C ARG A 92 7.77 3.71 -3.31
N ILE A 93 7.46 2.91 -2.29
CA ILE A 93 6.69 3.35 -1.11
C ILE A 93 7.52 4.34 -0.29
N ALA A 94 8.83 4.11 -0.11
CA ALA A 94 9.70 5.03 0.63
C ALA A 94 9.82 6.42 -0.03
N GLU A 95 9.75 6.50 -1.35
CA GLU A 95 9.92 7.77 -2.09
C GLU A 95 8.62 8.54 -2.33
N SER A 96 7.45 7.89 -2.20
CA SER A 96 6.17 8.50 -2.53
C SER A 96 5.31 8.76 -1.31
N GLU A 97 5.10 10.04 -1.00
CA GLU A 97 4.20 10.45 0.10
C GLU A 97 2.78 9.91 -0.07
N THR A 98 2.27 9.84 -1.30
CA THR A 98 0.96 9.24 -1.59
C THR A 98 0.90 7.77 -1.15
N LEU A 99 1.94 6.98 -1.45
CA LEU A 99 1.99 5.57 -1.07
C LEU A 99 2.26 5.38 0.43
N GLN A 100 3.05 6.25 1.06
CA GLN A 100 3.24 6.22 2.51
C GLN A 100 1.94 6.52 3.25
N ASN A 101 1.18 7.52 2.77
CA ASN A 101 -0.12 7.88 3.33
C ASN A 101 -1.13 6.75 3.13
N PHE A 102 -1.13 6.11 1.96
CA PHE A 102 -1.95 4.93 1.71
C PHE A 102 -1.59 3.79 2.67
N CYS A 103 -0.29 3.50 2.85
CA CYS A 103 0.20 2.44 3.74
C CYS A 103 0.17 2.80 5.24
N LYS A 104 -0.38 3.97 5.61
CA LYS A 104 -0.45 4.49 7.00
C LYS A 104 0.91 4.52 7.71
N LEU A 105 1.98 4.80 6.98
CA LEU A 105 3.34 4.80 7.51
C LEU A 105 3.64 6.12 8.24
N ILE A 106 3.83 6.04 9.55
CA ILE A 106 4.19 7.19 10.38
C ILE A 106 5.70 7.47 10.26
N ARG A 107 6.08 8.71 9.90
CA ARG A 107 7.47 9.25 9.81
C ARG A 107 8.35 8.67 8.68
N LYS A 108 7.86 8.63 7.44
CA LYS A 108 8.65 8.24 6.25
C LYS A 108 9.45 6.94 6.44
N ARG A 109 8.82 5.94 7.07
CA ARG A 109 9.46 4.65 7.30
C ARG A 109 9.47 3.82 6.03
N THR A 110 10.55 3.08 5.84
CA THR A 110 10.66 2.09 4.78
C THR A 110 10.16 0.74 5.30
N ILE A 111 9.45 0.01 4.45
CA ILE A 111 9.07 -1.37 4.73
C ILE A 111 10.20 -2.25 4.21
N ASP A 112 10.79 -3.07 5.07
CA ASP A 112 11.83 -3.99 4.64
C ASP A 112 11.29 -5.02 3.64
N PHE A 113 11.99 -5.21 2.52
CA PHE A 113 11.54 -6.09 1.44
C PHE A 113 11.47 -7.57 1.88
N THR A 114 12.29 -8.00 2.85
CA THR A 114 12.22 -9.38 3.37
C THR A 114 10.97 -9.58 4.22
N LEU A 115 10.58 -8.55 4.99
CA LEU A 115 9.34 -8.56 5.74
C LEU A 115 8.13 -8.54 4.79
N LEU A 116 8.18 -7.73 3.73
CA LEU A 116 7.14 -7.70 2.70
C LEU A 116 6.97 -9.06 2.01
N ASN A 117 8.08 -9.70 1.62
CA ASN A 117 8.07 -11.04 1.04
C ASN A 117 7.48 -12.08 2.00
N LYS A 118 7.90 -12.08 3.27
CA LYS A 118 7.33 -12.98 4.30
C LYS A 118 5.85 -12.73 4.50
N ALA A 119 5.42 -11.47 4.53
CA ALA A 119 4.02 -11.10 4.67
C ALA A 119 3.18 -11.61 3.49
N PHE A 120 3.67 -11.42 2.27
CA PHE A 120 3.01 -11.92 1.07
C PHE A 120 2.85 -13.44 1.09
N CYS A 121 3.93 -14.17 1.41
CA CYS A 121 3.90 -15.62 1.50
C CYS A 121 3.07 -16.19 2.67
N ALA A 122 2.76 -15.37 3.67
CA ALA A 122 1.98 -15.80 4.83
C ALA A 122 0.46 -15.73 4.62
N ILE A 123 0.00 -14.94 3.64
CA ILE A 123 -1.42 -14.86 3.30
C ILE A 123 -1.78 -16.09 2.46
N ASP A 124 -2.61 -16.95 3.02
CA ASP A 124 -2.99 -18.21 2.37
C ASP A 124 -3.88 -17.96 1.15
N ARG A 125 -3.88 -18.92 0.21
CA ARG A 125 -4.73 -18.83 -1.01
C ARG A 125 -6.21 -18.67 -0.67
N GLU A 126 -6.69 -19.37 0.35
CA GLU A 126 -8.09 -19.27 0.80
C GLU A 126 -8.42 -17.86 1.30
N SER A 127 -7.49 -17.21 2.01
CA SER A 127 -7.64 -15.83 2.45
C SER A 127 -7.71 -14.88 1.27
N TRP A 128 -6.85 -15.04 0.26
CA TRP A 128 -6.93 -14.27 -0.98
C TRP A 128 -8.26 -14.42 -1.72
N GLU A 129 -8.80 -15.64 -1.79
CA GLU A 129 -10.11 -15.90 -2.41
C GLU A 129 -11.23 -15.18 -1.63
N ARG A 130 -11.21 -15.22 -0.30
CA ARG A 130 -12.17 -14.50 0.55
C ARG A 130 -12.06 -12.98 0.40
N ILE A 131 -10.84 -12.45 0.39
CA ILE A 131 -10.59 -11.02 0.17
C ILE A 131 -11.13 -10.58 -1.19
N ASN A 132 -10.83 -11.34 -2.26
CA ASN A 132 -11.32 -11.06 -3.60
C ASN A 132 -12.85 -11.10 -3.65
N HIS A 133 -13.49 -12.07 -2.99
CA HIS A 133 -14.94 -12.16 -2.92
C HIS A 133 -15.56 -10.95 -2.20
N LEU A 134 -14.98 -10.52 -1.07
CA LEU A 134 -15.45 -9.34 -0.33
C LEU A 134 -15.32 -8.05 -1.17
N LEU A 135 -14.18 -7.89 -1.85
CA LEU A 135 -13.95 -6.76 -2.75
C LEU A 135 -14.88 -6.79 -3.97
N ALA A 136 -15.11 -7.97 -4.56
CA ALA A 136 -16.01 -8.16 -5.69
C ALA A 136 -17.47 -7.88 -5.31
N LEU A 137 -17.94 -8.36 -4.16
CA LEU A 137 -19.28 -8.02 -3.65
C LEU A 137 -19.44 -6.51 -3.43
N GLY A 138 -18.40 -5.85 -2.92
CA GLY A 138 -18.36 -4.38 -2.80
C GLY A 138 -18.41 -3.66 -4.15
N ALA A 139 -17.78 -4.21 -5.19
CA ALA A 139 -17.78 -3.67 -6.55
C ALA A 139 -19.12 -3.88 -7.27
N VAL A 140 -19.74 -5.05 -7.12
CA VAL A 140 -21.08 -5.36 -7.64
C VAL A 140 -22.12 -4.44 -7.01
N LYS A 141 -22.02 -4.18 -5.70
CA LYS A 141 -22.91 -3.25 -4.99
C LYS A 141 -22.75 -1.78 -5.42
N LYS A 142 -21.61 -1.43 -6.01
CA LYS A 142 -21.35 -0.11 -6.63
C LYS A 142 -21.71 -0.05 -8.12
N GLY A 143 -22.21 -1.13 -8.72
CA GLY A 143 -22.56 -1.17 -10.15
C GLY A 143 -21.36 -1.08 -11.10
N LEU A 144 -20.16 -1.43 -10.63
CA LEU A 144 -18.90 -1.32 -11.39
C LEU A 144 -18.54 -2.60 -12.18
N VAL A 145 -19.38 -3.63 -12.10
CA VAL A 145 -19.19 -4.88 -12.86
C VAL A 145 -20.50 -5.15 -13.61
N SER A 146 -20.45 -5.01 -14.94
CA SER A 146 -21.44 -5.53 -15.90
C SER A 146 -20.76 -6.60 -16.75
#